data_AF-A0AAF0PTF5-F1
#
_entry.id   AF-A0AAF0PTF5-F1
#
_cell.length_a   1.000
_cell.length_b   1.000
_cell.length_c   1.000
_cell.angle_alpha   90.00
_cell.angle_beta   90.00
_cell.angle_gamma   90.00
#
_symmetry.space_group_name_H-M   'P 1'
#
loop_
_entity.id
_entity.type
_entity.pdbx_description
1 polymer ?
#
loop_
_entity_poly.entity_id
_entity_poly.type
_entity_poly.pdbx_seq_one_letter_code
_entity_poly.pdbx_strand_id
1 'polypeptide(L)'
;MKGILIVLYVSSKTKKIRRGFEINLDEHYVKDSCEDILKNRRRQWRYKLKQLFESAHSEEEARKIEVPELTPENWNRLCDMWIDPKHKKRCDINKVNRTKHKSNHFMGSKAFVAARAELGENEPEKVEPDRIEFYKHTHYKSKKGWSSLEAETNYSVLNNMLAYCDPAPSYFPKGKGVEGLPDALIALSMWLSEK
;
A
#
# COMPACT_ATOMS: atom_id res chain seq x y z
N MET A 1 -7.44 34.07 -5.62
CA MET A 1 -8.56 33.52 -6.43
C MET A 1 -8.49 32.01 -6.73
N LYS A 2 -7.41 31.27 -6.42
CA LYS A 2 -7.27 29.83 -6.76
C LYS A 2 -7.95 28.83 -5.79
N GLY A 3 -8.36 29.27 -4.60
CA GLY A 3 -9.14 28.44 -3.66
C GLY A 3 -10.63 28.33 -4.01
N ILE A 4 -11.18 29.35 -4.69
CA ILE A 4 -12.61 29.45 -4.97
C ILE A 4 -13.04 28.44 -6.04
N LEU A 5 -12.23 28.21 -7.08
CA LEU A 5 -12.61 27.29 -8.17
C LEU A 5 -12.70 25.82 -7.72
N ILE A 6 -11.80 25.37 -6.83
CA ILE A 6 -11.84 24.01 -6.26
C ILE A 6 -13.04 23.88 -5.31
N VAL A 7 -13.30 24.89 -4.48
CA VAL A 7 -14.45 24.89 -3.56
C VAL A 7 -15.77 24.89 -4.33
N LEU A 8 -15.88 25.67 -5.42
CA LEU A 8 -17.08 25.71 -6.26
C LEU A 8 -17.29 24.41 -7.06
N TYR A 9 -16.22 23.77 -7.55
CA TYR A 9 -16.30 22.47 -8.22
C TYR A 9 -16.70 21.34 -7.26
N VAL A 10 -16.18 21.37 -6.03
CA VAL A 10 -16.58 20.43 -4.98
C VAL A 10 -18.03 20.68 -4.55
N SER A 11 -18.43 21.94 -4.34
CA SER A 11 -19.80 22.32 -3.95
C SER A 11 -20.85 21.99 -5.02
N SER A 12 -20.55 22.17 -6.30
CA SER A 12 -21.48 21.84 -7.40
C SER A 12 -21.66 20.33 -7.57
N LYS A 13 -20.61 19.52 -7.39
CA LYS A 13 -20.70 18.05 -7.42
C LYS A 13 -21.35 17.47 -6.17
N THR A 14 -21.08 18.01 -4.97
CA THR A 14 -21.78 17.57 -3.75
C THR A 14 -23.27 17.89 -3.81
N LYS A 15 -23.68 19.03 -4.38
CA LYS A 15 -25.10 19.36 -4.65
C LYS A 15 -25.79 18.41 -5.62
N LYS A 16 -25.06 17.82 -6.59
CA LYS A 16 -25.61 16.86 -7.56
C LYS A 16 -25.77 15.46 -6.94
N ILE A 17 -24.86 15.07 -6.05
CA ILE A 17 -24.94 13.82 -5.29
C ILE A 17 -26.07 13.88 -4.24
N ARG A 18 -26.24 15.02 -3.57
CA ARG A 18 -27.31 15.27 -2.58
C ARG A 18 -28.73 15.14 -3.14
N ARG A 19 -28.92 15.22 -4.46
CA ARG A 19 -30.24 15.18 -5.11
C ARG A 19 -30.79 13.77 -5.34
N GLY A 20 -29.98 12.73 -5.16
CA GLY A 20 -30.41 11.33 -5.34
C GLY A 20 -30.08 10.41 -4.16
N PHE A 21 -29.31 10.88 -3.18
CA PHE A 21 -28.93 10.14 -1.98
C PHE A 21 -28.94 11.13 -0.80
N GLU A 22 -29.60 10.77 0.31
CA GLU A 22 -29.48 11.47 1.59
C GLU A 22 -28.08 11.20 2.17
N ILE A 23 -27.07 11.88 1.62
CA ILE A 23 -25.71 11.79 2.11
C ILE A 23 -25.51 12.87 3.16
N ASN A 24 -25.37 12.43 4.41
CA ASN A 24 -24.97 13.29 5.50
C ASN A 24 -23.47 13.61 5.39
N LEU A 25 -23.14 14.85 5.07
CA LEU A 25 -21.76 15.30 4.89
C LEU A 25 -21.02 15.53 6.21
N ASP A 26 -21.74 15.52 7.34
CA ASP A 26 -21.16 15.70 8.67
C ASP A 26 -20.65 14.38 9.27
N GLU A 27 -20.97 13.24 8.62
CA GLU A 27 -20.48 11.93 9.03
C GLU A 27 -19.03 11.71 8.59
N HIS A 28 -18.20 11.27 9.54
CA HIS A 28 -16.76 11.16 9.35
C HIS A 28 -16.37 10.25 8.17
N TYR A 29 -17.05 9.11 8.00
CA TYR A 29 -16.75 8.17 6.91
C TYR A 29 -17.09 8.74 5.52
N VAL A 30 -18.12 9.59 5.41
CA VAL A 30 -18.47 10.27 4.16
C VAL A 30 -17.38 11.27 3.81
N LYS A 31 -16.92 12.03 4.82
CA LYS A 31 -15.85 13.01 4.68
C LYS A 31 -14.53 12.34 4.27
N ASP A 32 -14.13 11.26 4.91
CA ASP A 32 -12.92 10.50 4.58
C ASP A 32 -12.98 9.96 3.15
N SER A 33 -14.10 9.35 2.78
CA SER A 33 -14.32 8.83 1.43
C SER A 33 -14.21 9.94 0.38
N CYS A 34 -14.82 11.09 0.64
CA CYS A 34 -14.70 12.26 -0.24
C CYS A 34 -13.26 12.75 -0.33
N GLU A 35 -12.54 12.81 0.79
CA GLU A 35 -11.14 13.23 0.83
C GLU A 35 -10.25 12.27 0.03
N ASP A 36 -10.46 10.97 0.13
CA ASP A 36 -9.72 9.96 -0.61
C ASP A 36 -9.97 10.04 -2.12
N ILE A 37 -11.22 10.25 -2.54
CA ILE A 37 -11.56 10.49 -3.94
C ILE A 37 -10.82 11.73 -4.47
N LEU A 38 -10.80 12.82 -3.70
CA LEU A 38 -10.10 14.05 -4.08
C LEU A 38 -8.58 13.88 -4.11
N LYS A 39 -8.00 13.19 -3.11
CA LYS A 39 -6.59 12.82 -3.05
C LYS A 39 -6.20 12.01 -4.28
N ASN A 40 -7.00 11.00 -4.64
CA ASN A 40 -6.74 10.16 -5.81
C ASN A 40 -6.81 10.95 -7.12
N ARG A 41 -7.86 11.77 -7.31
CA ARG A 41 -7.97 12.65 -8.49
C ARG A 41 -6.77 13.58 -8.63
N ARG A 42 -6.32 14.19 -7.52
CA ARG A 42 -5.12 15.03 -7.49
C ARG A 42 -3.86 14.25 -7.88
N ARG A 43 -3.69 13.03 -7.39
CA ARG A 43 -2.54 12.15 -7.75
C ARG A 43 -2.55 11.84 -9.25
N GLN A 44 -3.69 11.44 -9.80
CA GLN A 44 -3.86 11.13 -11.23
C GLN A 44 -3.59 12.35 -12.12
N TRP A 45 -4.08 13.52 -11.72
CA TRP A 45 -3.82 14.75 -12.44
C TRP A 45 -2.34 15.14 -12.39
N ARG A 46 -1.67 15.09 -11.23
CA ARG A 46 -0.22 15.32 -11.14
C ARG A 46 0.60 14.32 -11.95
N TYR A 47 0.13 13.08 -12.08
CA TYR A 47 0.76 12.09 -12.96
C TYR A 47 0.70 12.52 -14.43
N LYS A 48 -0.47 12.95 -14.93
CA LYS A 48 -0.60 13.48 -16.30
C LYS A 48 0.29 14.70 -16.54
N LEU A 49 0.35 15.62 -15.58
CA LEU A 49 1.24 16.78 -15.64
C LEU A 49 2.71 16.36 -15.70
N LYS A 50 3.10 15.33 -14.95
CA LYS A 50 4.46 14.79 -14.99
C LYS A 50 4.78 14.15 -16.34
N GLN A 51 3.83 13.42 -16.94
CA GLN A 51 4.00 12.85 -18.29
C GLN A 51 4.20 13.94 -19.34
N LEU A 52 3.46 15.05 -19.26
CA LEU A 52 3.67 16.21 -20.14
C LEU A 52 5.08 16.80 -19.97
N PHE A 53 5.52 16.97 -18.73
CA PHE A 53 6.89 17.42 -18.45
C PHE A 53 7.95 16.47 -19.03
N GLU A 54 7.75 15.15 -18.90
CA GLU A 54 8.67 14.13 -19.42
C GLU A 54 8.63 13.98 -20.95
N SER A 55 7.56 14.46 -21.60
CA SER A 55 7.46 14.43 -23.07
C SER A 55 8.33 15.48 -23.76
N ALA A 56 8.78 16.51 -23.03
CA ALA A 56 9.71 17.50 -23.54
C ALA A 56 11.14 16.95 -23.59
N HIS A 57 11.92 17.36 -24.60
CA HIS A 57 13.31 16.96 -24.75
C HIS A 57 14.26 17.78 -23.87
N SER A 58 13.85 18.97 -23.44
CA SER A 58 14.65 19.86 -22.59
C SER A 58 13.83 20.55 -21.50
N GLU A 59 14.51 21.06 -20.47
CA GLU A 59 13.87 21.80 -19.38
C GLU A 59 13.23 23.10 -19.87
N GLU A 60 13.87 23.78 -20.82
CA GLU A 60 13.34 25.01 -21.43
C GLU A 60 12.08 24.75 -22.25
N GLU A 61 12.05 23.64 -22.99
CA GLU A 61 10.87 23.19 -23.73
C GLU A 61 9.74 22.81 -22.76
N ALA A 62 10.05 22.08 -21.69
CA ALA A 62 9.07 21.71 -20.67
C ALA A 62 8.40 22.93 -20.03
N ARG A 63 9.16 24.02 -19.80
CA ARG A 63 8.65 25.28 -19.24
C ARG A 63 7.75 26.05 -20.19
N LYS A 64 7.92 25.88 -21.50
CA LYS A 64 7.11 26.53 -22.54
C LYS A 64 5.76 25.82 -22.76
N ILE A 65 5.58 24.61 -22.23
CA ILE A 65 4.30 23.90 -22.31
C ILE A 65 3.20 24.71 -21.62
N GLU A 66 2.18 25.10 -22.38
CA GLU A 66 0.98 25.72 -21.84
C GLU A 66 0.03 24.64 -21.30
N VAL A 67 -0.34 24.77 -20.04
CA VAL A 67 -1.34 23.90 -19.40
C VAL A 67 -2.56 24.76 -19.06
N PRO A 68 -3.67 24.68 -19.82
CA PRO A 68 -4.81 25.59 -19.67
C PRO A 68 -5.41 25.65 -18.26
N GLU A 69 -5.24 24.58 -17.47
CA GLU A 69 -5.75 24.45 -16.11
C GLU A 69 -4.82 25.04 -15.03
N LEU A 70 -3.58 25.43 -15.38
CA LEU A 70 -2.60 26.03 -14.47
C LEU A 70 -2.17 27.41 -14.95
N THR A 71 -1.83 28.28 -14.00
CA THR A 71 -1.07 29.49 -14.35
C THR A 71 0.39 29.14 -14.62
N PRO A 72 1.10 29.89 -15.47
CA PRO A 72 2.51 29.64 -15.79
C PRO A 72 3.40 29.57 -14.55
N GLU A 73 3.13 30.36 -13.50
CA GLU A 73 3.91 30.35 -12.26
C GLU A 73 3.74 29.02 -11.50
N ASN A 74 2.52 28.48 -11.49
CA ASN A 74 2.25 27.19 -10.85
C ASN A 74 2.90 26.03 -11.64
N TRP A 75 2.88 26.11 -12.97
CA TRP A 75 3.56 25.13 -13.82
C TRP A 75 5.07 25.16 -13.61
N ASN A 76 5.68 26.35 -13.65
CA ASN A 76 7.12 26.53 -13.41
C ASN A 76 7.55 25.98 -12.04
N ARG A 77 6.75 26.21 -10.99
CA ARG A 77 7.02 25.63 -9.66
C ARG A 77 7.01 24.10 -9.65
N LEU A 78 6.19 23.46 -10.48
CA LEU A 78 6.21 22.00 -10.64
C LEU A 78 7.45 21.54 -11.39
N CYS A 79 7.83 22.24 -12.46
CA CYS A 79 9.07 21.99 -13.19
C CYS A 79 10.29 22.09 -12.26
N ASP A 80 10.40 23.16 -11.47
CA ASP A 80 11.47 23.37 -10.49
C ASP A 80 11.56 22.20 -9.51
N MET A 81 10.42 21.76 -8.98
CA MET A 81 10.35 20.63 -8.04
C MET A 81 10.79 19.31 -8.69
N TRP A 82 10.52 19.09 -9.98
CA TRP A 82 10.91 17.86 -10.68
C TRP A 82 12.36 17.87 -11.17
N ILE A 83 12.93 19.05 -11.40
CA ILE A 83 14.33 19.23 -11.79
C ILE A 83 15.24 19.11 -10.56
N ASP A 84 14.78 19.57 -9.40
CA ASP A 84 15.49 19.52 -8.11
C ASP A 84 16.17 18.15 -7.88
N PRO A 85 17.53 18.12 -7.79
CA PRO A 85 18.27 16.88 -7.56
C PRO A 85 17.84 16.15 -6.29
N LYS A 86 17.46 16.86 -5.23
CA LYS A 86 17.00 16.25 -3.98
C LYS A 86 15.68 15.49 -4.20
N HIS A 87 14.77 16.07 -4.97
CA HIS A 87 13.54 15.40 -5.36
C HIS A 87 13.81 14.15 -6.21
N LYS A 88 14.68 14.26 -7.24
CA LYS A 88 15.05 13.13 -8.11
C LYS A 88 15.61 11.96 -7.29
N LYS A 89 16.59 12.23 -6.42
CA LYS A 89 17.19 11.22 -5.53
C LYS A 89 16.15 10.48 -4.69
N ARG A 90 15.18 11.21 -4.12
CA ARG A 90 14.10 10.61 -3.33
C ARG A 90 13.19 9.73 -4.19
N CYS A 91 12.90 10.15 -5.41
CA CYS A 91 12.11 9.34 -6.35
C CYS A 91 12.83 8.04 -6.74
N ASP A 92 14.15 8.10 -6.97
CA ASP A 92 14.95 6.91 -7.29
C ASP A 92 14.98 5.92 -6.13
N ILE A 93 15.17 6.40 -4.89
CA ILE A 93 15.09 5.57 -3.69
C ILE A 93 13.70 4.92 -3.57
N ASN A 94 12.63 5.69 -3.77
CA ASN A 94 11.27 5.15 -3.72
C ASN A 94 11.00 4.09 -4.80
N LYS A 95 11.60 4.25 -6.00
CA LYS A 95 11.53 3.27 -7.08
C LYS A 95 12.21 1.96 -6.67
N VAL A 96 13.41 2.04 -6.10
CA VAL A 96 14.14 0.86 -5.57
C VAL A 96 13.39 0.23 -4.40
N ASN A 97 12.83 1.02 -3.48
CA ASN A 97 12.04 0.47 -2.38
C ASN A 97 10.78 -0.25 -2.90
N ARG A 98 10.19 0.22 -3.99
CA ARG A 98 9.05 -0.45 -4.61
C ARG A 98 9.44 -1.81 -5.20
N THR A 99 10.65 -1.97 -5.75
CA THR A 99 11.11 -3.26 -6.28
C THR A 99 11.43 -4.28 -5.19
N LYS A 100 11.73 -3.83 -3.96
CA LYS A 100 11.92 -4.72 -2.79
C LYS A 100 10.62 -5.38 -2.30
N HIS A 101 9.45 -4.93 -2.76
CA HIS A 101 8.17 -5.54 -2.39
C HIS A 101 7.95 -6.85 -3.17
N LYS A 102 8.37 -7.98 -2.58
CA LYS A 102 8.50 -9.27 -3.29
C LYS A 102 7.19 -10.06 -3.46
N SER A 103 6.25 -9.95 -2.53
CA SER A 103 5.01 -10.73 -2.56
C SER A 103 3.78 -9.84 -2.45
N ASN A 104 2.92 -9.85 -3.47
CA ASN A 104 1.57 -9.33 -3.35
C ASN A 104 0.62 -10.42 -2.84
N HIS A 105 -0.45 -10.02 -2.16
CA HIS A 105 -1.57 -10.91 -1.84
C HIS A 105 -2.72 -10.74 -2.85
N PHE A 106 -3.62 -11.71 -2.90
CA PHE A 106 -4.75 -11.73 -3.85
C PHE A 106 -6.01 -11.01 -3.35
N MET A 107 -6.00 -10.50 -2.13
CA MET A 107 -7.18 -9.85 -1.50
C MET A 107 -7.48 -8.43 -2.01
N GLY A 108 -6.67 -7.90 -2.93
CA GLY A 108 -6.84 -6.53 -3.42
C GLY A 108 -6.73 -5.51 -2.29
N SER A 109 -7.67 -4.56 -2.23
CA SER A 109 -7.70 -3.52 -1.18
C SER A 109 -8.38 -3.95 0.11
N LYS A 110 -8.83 -5.21 0.23
CA LYS A 110 -9.47 -5.70 1.46
C LYS A 110 -8.44 -5.78 2.58
N ALA A 111 -8.74 -5.15 3.71
CA ALA A 111 -7.90 -5.21 4.90
C ALA A 111 -7.83 -6.63 5.44
N PHE A 112 -6.67 -7.05 5.96
CA PHE A 112 -6.51 -8.40 6.51
C PHE A 112 -7.44 -8.68 7.69
N VAL A 113 -7.77 -7.68 8.52
CA VAL A 113 -8.72 -7.86 9.64
C VAL A 113 -10.11 -8.27 9.12
N ALA A 114 -10.62 -7.57 8.11
CA ALA A 114 -11.90 -7.90 7.49
C ALA A 114 -11.85 -9.27 6.80
N ALA A 115 -10.75 -9.58 6.08
CA ALA A 115 -10.57 -10.87 5.43
C ALA A 115 -10.51 -12.04 6.43
N ARG A 116 -9.87 -11.85 7.60
CA ARG A 116 -9.83 -12.86 8.67
C ARG A 116 -11.20 -13.11 9.27
N ALA A 117 -11.95 -12.04 9.57
CA ALA A 117 -13.30 -12.14 10.11
C ALA A 117 -14.24 -12.89 9.17
N GLU A 118 -14.23 -12.55 7.87
CA GLU A 118 -15.04 -13.23 6.86
C GLU A 118 -14.69 -14.72 6.76
N LEU A 119 -13.41 -15.08 6.84
CA LEU A 119 -13.01 -16.49 6.80
C LEU A 119 -13.51 -17.25 8.01
N GLY A 120 -13.36 -16.69 9.21
CA GLY A 120 -13.88 -17.29 10.42
C GLY A 120 -15.39 -17.50 10.36
N GLU A 121 -16.17 -16.55 9.84
CA GLU A 121 -17.62 -16.71 9.70
C GLU A 121 -18.05 -17.85 8.75
N ASN A 122 -17.23 -18.16 7.75
CA ASN A 122 -17.50 -19.23 6.78
C ASN A 122 -17.08 -20.62 7.28
N GLU A 123 -16.29 -20.70 8.35
CA GLU A 123 -15.94 -21.97 8.98
C GLU A 123 -17.14 -22.49 9.80
N PRO A 124 -17.44 -23.80 9.74
CA PRO A 124 -18.61 -24.38 10.42
C PRO A 124 -18.55 -24.19 11.95
N GLU A 125 -17.35 -24.12 12.50
CA GLU A 125 -17.09 -23.93 13.93
C GLU A 125 -16.91 -22.45 14.32
N LYS A 126 -16.97 -21.55 13.33
CA LYS A 126 -16.76 -20.10 13.46
C LYS A 126 -15.43 -19.70 14.12
N VAL A 127 -14.42 -20.55 13.96
CA VAL A 127 -13.10 -20.35 14.53
C VAL A 127 -12.28 -19.47 13.58
N GLU A 128 -11.56 -18.51 14.15
CA GLU A 128 -10.69 -17.64 13.36
C GLU A 128 -9.52 -18.45 12.77
N PRO A 129 -9.20 -18.28 11.48
CA PRO A 129 -8.16 -19.09 10.83
C PRO A 129 -6.78 -18.87 11.46
N ASP A 130 -6.01 -19.95 11.53
CA ASP A 130 -4.61 -19.87 11.94
C ASP A 130 -3.83 -18.95 10.98
N ARG A 131 -2.73 -18.37 11.47
CA ARG A 131 -1.90 -17.44 10.69
C ARG A 131 -1.34 -18.10 9.42
N ILE A 132 -1.00 -19.38 9.46
CA ILE A 132 -0.48 -20.10 8.29
C ILE A 132 -1.59 -20.36 7.26
N GLU A 133 -2.75 -20.78 7.73
CA GLU A 133 -3.92 -21.00 6.89
C GLU A 133 -4.36 -19.69 6.22
N PHE A 134 -4.40 -18.60 6.99
CA PHE A 134 -4.70 -17.28 6.48
C PHE A 134 -3.65 -16.80 5.46
N TYR A 135 -2.36 -17.09 5.69
CA TYR A 135 -1.31 -16.76 4.73
C TYR A 135 -1.53 -17.47 3.40
N LYS A 136 -1.78 -18.79 3.44
CA LYS A 136 -2.12 -19.57 2.24
C LYS A 136 -3.36 -19.02 1.55
N HIS A 137 -4.43 -18.75 2.29
CA HIS A 137 -5.66 -18.19 1.73
C HIS A 137 -5.41 -16.89 0.95
N THR A 138 -4.59 -16.00 1.51
CA THR A 138 -4.35 -14.68 0.92
C THR A 138 -3.31 -14.70 -0.22
N HIS A 139 -2.43 -15.69 -0.29
CA HIS A 139 -1.31 -15.75 -1.25
C HIS A 139 -1.37 -16.92 -2.23
N TYR A 140 -2.34 -17.82 -2.12
CA TYR A 140 -2.51 -18.96 -3.02
C TYR A 140 -3.93 -18.98 -3.62
N LYS A 141 -4.02 -19.33 -4.90
CA LYS A 141 -5.29 -19.61 -5.58
C LYS A 141 -5.19 -20.93 -6.33
N SER A 142 -6.13 -21.84 -6.14
CA SER A 142 -6.12 -23.17 -6.78
C SER A 142 -5.87 -23.14 -8.29
N LYS A 143 -6.45 -22.17 -9.01
CA LYS A 143 -6.24 -22.01 -10.47
C LYS A 143 -4.95 -21.30 -10.87
N LYS A 144 -4.36 -20.47 -10.00
CA LYS A 144 -3.20 -19.62 -10.32
C LYS A 144 -1.91 -20.01 -9.61
N GLY A 145 -1.99 -20.89 -8.61
CA GLY A 145 -0.89 -21.17 -7.70
C GLY A 145 -0.61 -20.04 -6.72
N TRP A 146 0.63 -19.99 -6.25
CA TRP A 146 1.16 -18.96 -5.37
C TRP A 146 1.27 -17.59 -6.06
N SER A 147 1.15 -16.52 -5.28
CA SER A 147 1.25 -15.15 -5.80
C SER A 147 2.66 -14.76 -6.25
N SER A 148 3.68 -15.44 -5.72
CA SER A 148 5.10 -15.29 -6.05
C SER A 148 5.86 -16.52 -5.53
N LEU A 149 7.06 -16.76 -6.06
CA LEU A 149 7.95 -17.81 -5.55
C LEU A 149 8.34 -17.53 -4.09
N GLU A 150 8.51 -16.26 -3.73
CA GLU A 150 8.75 -15.84 -2.36
C GLU A 150 7.57 -16.17 -1.45
N ALA A 151 6.33 -16.05 -1.91
CA ALA A 151 5.17 -16.43 -1.09
C ALA A 151 5.15 -17.94 -0.78
N GLU A 152 5.48 -18.78 -1.75
CA GLU A 152 5.62 -20.22 -1.54
C GLU A 152 6.74 -20.57 -0.56
N THR A 153 7.90 -19.92 -0.72
CA THR A 153 9.06 -20.09 0.16
C THR A 153 8.70 -19.68 1.59
N ASN A 154 8.06 -18.52 1.75
CA ASN A 154 7.61 -18.02 3.06
C ASN A 154 6.61 -18.97 3.71
N TYR A 155 5.64 -19.50 2.95
CA TYR A 155 4.70 -20.49 3.49
C TYR A 155 5.42 -21.76 3.97
N SER A 156 6.42 -22.24 3.22
CA SER A 156 7.21 -23.41 3.60
C SER A 156 8.00 -23.16 4.90
N VAL A 157 8.62 -21.99 5.03
CA VAL A 157 9.32 -21.58 6.26
C VAL A 157 8.36 -21.52 7.46
N LEU A 158 7.18 -20.93 7.29
CA LEU A 158 6.17 -20.86 8.35
C LEU A 158 5.75 -22.27 8.83
N ASN A 159 5.49 -23.20 7.89
CA ASN A 159 5.13 -24.58 8.26
C ASN A 159 6.26 -25.31 8.97
N ASN A 160 7.51 -25.13 8.51
CA ASN A 160 8.67 -25.72 9.16
C ASN A 160 8.80 -25.19 10.60
N MET A 161 8.61 -23.90 10.83
CA MET A 161 8.64 -23.32 12.19
C MET A 161 7.57 -23.94 13.11
N LEU A 162 6.36 -24.21 12.62
CA LEU A 162 5.36 -24.93 13.42
C LEU A 162 5.77 -26.37 13.71
N ALA A 163 6.43 -27.06 12.79
CA ALA A 163 6.89 -28.43 13.02
C ALA A 163 7.97 -28.53 14.11
N TYR A 164 8.72 -27.45 14.38
CA TYR A 164 9.64 -27.36 15.52
C TYR A 164 8.94 -26.97 16.84
N CYS A 165 7.67 -26.56 16.77
CA CYS A 165 6.84 -26.20 17.91
C CYS A 165 5.74 -27.27 18.12
N ASP A 166 6.12 -28.35 18.83
CA ASP A 166 5.31 -29.21 19.73
C ASP A 166 4.79 -30.60 19.28
N PRO A 167 4.76 -31.62 20.19
CA PRO A 167 4.31 -31.51 21.59
C PRO A 167 5.26 -32.11 22.64
N ALA A 168 6.02 -31.26 23.33
CA ALA A 168 6.41 -31.57 24.70
C ALA A 168 6.09 -30.34 25.54
N PRO A 169 5.35 -30.47 26.67
CA PRO A 169 5.07 -29.31 27.50
C PRO A 169 6.39 -28.60 27.77
N SER A 170 6.49 -27.34 27.33
CA SER A 170 7.70 -26.54 27.43
C SER A 170 8.02 -26.29 28.90
N TYR A 171 8.65 -27.29 29.53
CA TYR A 171 9.41 -27.05 30.74
C TYR A 171 10.61 -26.24 30.29
N PHE A 172 10.49 -24.92 30.33
CA PHE A 172 11.65 -24.04 30.32
C PHE A 172 12.58 -24.53 31.43
N PRO A 173 13.74 -25.13 31.13
CA PRO A 173 14.70 -25.44 32.17
C PRO A 173 15.19 -24.08 32.65
N LYS A 174 14.84 -23.72 33.88
CA LYS A 174 15.45 -22.56 34.54
C LYS A 174 16.97 -22.76 34.49
N GLY A 175 17.65 -21.99 33.64
CA GLY A 175 19.07 -21.73 33.80
C GLY A 175 20.07 -22.25 32.76
N LYS A 176 19.70 -22.59 31.50
CA LYS A 176 20.72 -22.71 30.43
C LYS A 176 20.28 -22.04 29.13
N GLY A 177 21.16 -21.20 28.60
CA GLY A 177 20.92 -20.26 27.53
C GLY A 177 20.73 -20.87 26.14
N VAL A 178 20.46 -19.96 25.21
CA VAL A 178 19.99 -20.13 23.83
C VAL A 178 21.09 -20.67 22.88
N GLU A 179 21.81 -21.72 23.27
CA GLU A 179 22.97 -22.25 22.52
C GLU A 179 22.61 -23.34 21.50
N GLY A 180 21.32 -23.66 21.31
CA GLY A 180 20.87 -24.80 20.49
C GLY A 180 20.30 -24.51 19.10
N LEU A 181 20.29 -23.26 18.62
CA LEU A 181 19.63 -22.90 17.35
C LEU A 181 20.58 -22.06 16.47
N PRO A 182 21.48 -22.68 15.68
CA PRO A 182 22.54 -21.94 14.98
C PRO A 182 22.03 -21.07 13.81
N ASP A 183 21.00 -21.51 13.08
CA ASP A 183 20.72 -20.91 11.76
C ASP A 183 19.40 -20.14 11.66
N ALA A 184 18.43 -20.39 12.56
CA ALA A 184 17.13 -19.72 12.52
C ALA A 184 17.17 -18.30 13.14
N LEU A 185 18.03 -18.07 14.14
CA LEU A 185 18.12 -16.80 14.84
C LEU A 185 18.80 -15.70 14.01
N ILE A 186 19.79 -16.06 13.18
CA ILE A 186 20.52 -15.10 12.33
C ILE A 186 19.60 -14.50 11.26
N ALA A 187 18.74 -15.33 10.65
CA ALA A 187 17.80 -14.88 9.64
C ALA A 187 16.70 -13.95 10.21
N LEU A 188 16.23 -14.22 11.43
CA LEU A 188 15.20 -13.41 12.09
C LEU A 188 15.78 -12.10 12.66
N SER A 189 17.00 -12.11 13.21
CA SER A 189 17.65 -10.92 13.75
C SER A 189 18.03 -9.91 12.67
N MET A 190 18.39 -10.38 11.47
CA MET A 190 18.61 -9.53 10.30
C MET A 190 17.32 -8.87 9.82
N TRP A 191 16.19 -9.57 9.87
CA TRP A 191 14.89 -9.04 9.41
C TRP A 191 14.29 -8.00 10.38
N LEU A 192 14.58 -8.12 11.68
CA LEU A 192 14.05 -7.22 12.72
C LEU A 192 14.96 -6.02 13.04
N SER A 193 16.23 -6.04 12.64
CA SER A 193 17.21 -4.98 12.96
C SER A 193 17.40 -3.92 11.87
N GLU A 194 16.85 -4.11 10.67
CA GLU A 194 16.91 -3.11 9.61
C GLU A 194 15.75 -2.12 9.75
N LYS A 195 15.96 -1.11 10.61
CA LYS A 195 15.23 0.17 10.60
C LYS A 195 15.66 1.05 9.43
#